data_AF-A0A415U7Y1-F1
#
_entry.id   AF-A0A415U7Y1-F1
#
_cell.length_a   1.000
_cell.length_b   1.000
_cell.length_c   1.000
_cell.angle_alpha   90.00
_cell.angle_beta   90.00
_cell.angle_gamma   90.00
#
_symmetry.space_group_name_H-M   'P 1'
#
loop_
_entity.id
_entity.type
_entity.pdbx_description
1 polymer ?
#
loop_
_entity_poly.entity_id
_entity_poly.type
_entity_poly.pdbx_seq_one_letter_code
_entity_poly.pdbx_strand_id
1 'polypeptide(L)' 'MIDNSFRHSAGFGKRMEYKIVGDMLMEGLDCYMPLVDDHGVDCVIKRGDGVFIQKDGKV' A
#
# COMPACT_ATOMS: atom_id res chain seq x y z
N MET A 1 -21.66 21.15 -11.87
CA MET A 1 -20.98 20.62 -10.67
C MET A 1 -20.17 19.43 -11.12
N ILE A 2 -18.84 19.51 -11.10
CA ILE A 2 -17.99 18.34 -11.33
C ILE A 2 -18.00 17.58 -10.01
N ASP A 3 -18.55 16.37 -10.01
CA ASP A 3 -18.63 15.51 -8.84
C ASP A 3 -17.21 15.08 -8.42
N ASN A 4 -16.75 15.60 -7.29
CA ASN A 4 -15.43 15.34 -6.73
C ASN A 4 -15.43 14.07 -5.84
N SER A 5 -16.57 13.38 -5.71
CA SER A 5 -16.74 12.22 -4.83
C SER A 5 -15.72 11.12 -5.13
N PHE A 6 -15.50 10.79 -6.40
CA PHE A 6 -14.56 9.75 -6.82
C PHE A 6 -13.11 10.06 -6.42
N ARG A 7 -12.65 11.31 -6.55
CA ARG A 7 -11.29 11.71 -6.15
C ARG A 7 -11.11 11.63 -4.64
N HIS A 8 -12.13 12.01 -3.87
CA HIS A 8 -12.08 11.91 -2.41
C HIS A 8 -12.05 10.45 -1.93
N SER A 9 -12.90 9.58 -2.51
CA SER A 9 -12.94 8.16 -2.14
C SER A 9 -11.70 7.40 -2.58
N ALA A 10 -11.25 7.55 -3.84
CA ALA A 10 -10.03 6.91 -4.33
C ALA A 10 -8.76 7.41 -3.60
N GLY A 11 -8.73 8.71 -3.26
CA GLY A 11 -7.64 9.30 -2.49
C GLY A 11 -7.61 8.87 -1.02
N PHE A 12 -8.73 8.45 -0.44
CA PHE A 12 -8.77 7.93 0.93
C PHE A 12 -8.09 6.57 1.05
N GLY A 13 -8.42 5.62 0.15
CA GLY A 13 -7.82 4.28 0.14
C GLY A 13 -6.30 4.32 0.05
N LYS A 14 -5.76 5.04 -0.94
CA LYS A 14 -4.31 5.17 -1.13
C LYS A 14 -3.59 5.80 0.07
N ARG A 15 -4.21 6.79 0.74
CA ARG A 15 -3.63 7.37 1.97
C ARG A 15 -3.56 6.35 3.10
N MET A 16 -4.55 5.47 3.20
CA MET A 16 -4.60 4.45 4.23
C MET A 16 -3.54 3.37 3.98
N GLU A 17 -3.33 2.97 2.73
CA GLU A 17 -2.22 2.11 2.31
C GLU A 17 -0.86 2.71 2.72
N TYR A 18 -0.60 3.98 2.36
CA TYR A 18 0.65 4.65 2.73
C TYR A 18 0.85 4.79 4.23
N LYS A 19 -0.20 5.02 5.01
CA LYS A 19 -0.11 5.07 6.47
C LYS A 19 0.35 3.73 7.03
N ILE A 20 -0.22 2.63 6.56
CA ILE A 20 0.15 1.28 7.03
C ILE A 20 1.58 0.94 6.61
N VAL A 21 2.00 1.32 5.39
CA VAL A 21 3.40 1.17 4.96
C VAL A 21 4.34 1.99 5.83
N GLY A 22 3.96 3.22 6.20
CA GLY A 22 4.70 4.04 7.14
C GLY A 22 4.87 3.38 8.50
N ASP A 23 3.81 2.80 9.06
CA ASP A 23 3.88 2.05 10.32
C ASP A 23 4.83 0.84 10.23
N MET A 24 4.74 0.07 9.15
CA MET A 24 5.62 -1.08 8.91
C MET A 24 7.10 -0.66 8.81
N LEU A 25 7.40 0.44 8.14
CA LEU A 25 8.76 1.01 8.08
C LEU A 25 9.25 1.46 9.47
N MET A 26 8.38 2.05 10.30
CA MET A 26 8.74 2.43 11.68
C MET A 26 9.02 1.21 12.57
N GLU A 27 8.40 0.06 12.30
CA GLU A 27 8.68 -1.22 12.94
C GLU A 27 9.95 -1.91 12.40
N GLY A 28 10.63 -1.30 11.42
CA GLY A 28 11.88 -1.80 10.84
C GLY A 28 11.69 -2.82 9.72
N LEU A 29 10.51 -2.88 9.10
CA LEU A 29 10.25 -3.76 7.96
C LEU A 29 10.69 -3.12 6.65
N ASP A 30 11.40 -3.88 5.81
CA ASP A 30 11.74 -3.48 4.45
C ASP A 30 10.50 -3.61 3.55
N CYS A 31 9.92 -2.47 3.16
CA CYS A 31 8.73 -2.41 2.31
C CYS A 31 9.08 -1.94 0.88
N TYR A 32 8.57 -2.66 -0.13
CA TYR A 32 8.74 -2.35 -1.55
C TYR A 32 7.39 -2.03 -2.17
N MET A 33 7.24 -0.83 -2.71
CA MET A 33 6.02 -0.38 -3.39
C MET A 33 6.16 -0.63 -4.90
N PRO A 34 5.15 -1.19 -5.58
CA PRO A 34 5.16 -1.26 -7.03
C PRO A 34 5.03 0.14 -7.63
N LEU A 35 5.78 0.39 -8.71
CA LEU A 35 5.71 1.65 -9.45
C LEU A 35 4.41 1.78 -10.24
N VAL A 36 3.80 0.65 -10.60
CA VAL A 36 2.56 0.57 -11.39
C VAL A 36 1.61 -0.40 -10.68
N ASP A 37 0.36 0.04 -10.50
CA ASP A 37 -0.67 -0.65 -9.72
C ASP A 37 -1.67 -1.40 -10.63
N ASP A 38 -1.15 -2.30 -11.46
CA ASP A 38 -1.97 -3.07 -12.42
C ASP A 38 -2.49 -4.38 -11.83
N HIS A 39 -1.88 -4.84 -10.74
CA HIS A 39 -2.17 -6.13 -10.10
C HIS A 39 -2.85 -6.00 -8.73
N GLY A 40 -3.13 -4.78 -8.25
CA GLY A 40 -3.75 -4.53 -6.95
C GLY A 40 -2.85 -4.92 -5.76
N VAL A 41 -1.53 -4.84 -5.98
CA VAL A 41 -0.52 -5.10 -4.96
C VAL A 41 -0.17 -3.78 -4.29
N ASP A 42 -0.37 -3.68 -2.98
CA ASP A 42 -0.08 -2.45 -2.26
C ASP A 42 1.41 -2.37 -1.92
N CYS A 43 1.96 -3.44 -1.34
CA CYS A 43 3.37 -3.52 -1.00
C CYS A 43 3.86 -4.97 -0.90
N VAL A 44 5.17 -5.14 -1.06
CA VAL A 44 5.88 -6.38 -0.76
C VAL A 44 6.80 -6.15 0.43
N ILE A 45 6.76 -7.04 1.42
CA ILE A 45 7.59 -6.98 2.63
C ILE A 45 8.69 -8.04 2.53
N LYS A 46 9.95 -7.66 2.71
CA LYS A 46 11.06 -8.61 2.81
C LYS A 46 11.30 -8.97 4.27
N ARG A 47 11.15 -10.25 4.60
CA ARG A 47 11.50 -10.80 5.91
C ARG A 47 13.00 -11.06 6.00
N GLY A 48 13.51 -11.12 7.23
CA GLY A 48 14.93 -11.36 7.52
C GLY A 48 15.45 -12.72 7.03
N ASP A 49 14.57 -13.67 6.75
CA ASP A 49 14.88 -14.98 6.14
C ASP A 49 14.90 -14.94 4.60
N GLY A 50 14.70 -13.77 3.99
CA GLY A 50 14.65 -13.59 2.53
C GLY A 50 13.29 -13.90 1.91
N VAL A 51 12.26 -14.21 2.70
CA VAL A 51 10.90 -14.46 2.20
C VAL A 51 10.18 -13.13 1.94
N PHE A 52 9.50 -13.05 0.80
CA PHE A 52 8.66 -11.91 0.44
C PHE A 52 7.18 -12.20 0.75
N ILE A 53 6.51 -11.30 1.47
CA ILE A 53 5.06 -11.35 1.69
C ILE A 53 4.42 -10.24 0.86
N GLN A 54 3.37 -10.59 0.12
CA GLN A 54 2.53 -9.65 -0.62
C GLN A 54 1.40 -9.15 0.28
N LYS A 55 1.11 -7.85 0.22
CA LYS A 55 -0.07 -7.24 0.82
C LYS A 55 -0.97 -6.70 -0.28
N ASP A 56 -2.20 -7.20 -0.33
CA ASP A 56 -3.25 -6.75 -1.24
C ASP A 56 -4.31 -5.96 -0.47
N GLY A 57 -4.82 -4.88 -1.05
CA GLY A 57 -5.78 -3.96 -0.42
C GLY A 57 -7.20 -4.53 -0.25
N LYS A 58 -7.39 -5.83 -0.45
CA LYS A 58 -8.67 -6.53 -0.28
C LYS A 58 -8.66 -7.22 1.08
N VAL A 59 -9.34 -6.60 2.04
CA VAL A 59 -9.73 -7.26 3.31
C VAL A 59 -10.88 -8.22 3.05
#